data_AF-A0A0S2LX26-F1
#
_entry.id   AF-A0A0S2LX26-F1
#
_cell.length_a   1.000
_cell.length_b   1.000
_cell.length_c   1.000
_cell.angle_alpha   90.00
_cell.angle_beta   90.00
_cell.angle_gamma   90.00
#
_symmetry.space_group_name_H-M   'P 1'
#
loop_
_entity.id
_entity.type
_entity.pdbx_description
1 polymer ?
#
loop_
_entity_poly.entity_id
_entity_poly.type
_entity_poly.pdbx_seq_one_letter_code
_entity_poly.pdbx_strand_id
1 'polypeptide(L)'
;MAKNNKGSKARASTTSVSERRAVLAVEAVAPAFAAWCNNMPGLPEGALEDLIDAVGVLASAYFKLVPASDVTSFEPLGFGQAMTAVGSAEAEEDTEFIFVAIRTYLQFLEETKGWTGSQEDLGQVFALFYDDDGGDDAAEPGELELPQRPSADEELAALSGTQLAAHLSSLLQWIGESKPVTSTGALKLAEIEGAAAAVGLVAKGAARNAKRQHIPGFNTESLEPSAPLIVKTMHELPLLSKIWAALEGGGFIDIGSTKVWPTPNAEAILNHGHPAHLAALRGLMANFLSVSVMGEQEWAPWVAPAAEAQAGLLYAAALAGSTIPVSLLENPDTLENLGMDEFAGRLLRRRMAELEEL
;
A
#
# COMPACT_ATOMS: atom_id res chain seq x y z
N MET A 1 -23.65 43.25 -34.71
CA MET A 1 -23.95 42.37 -33.56
C MET A 1 -24.40 41.02 -34.10
N ALA A 2 -23.48 40.05 -34.18
CA ALA A 2 -23.78 38.69 -34.62
C ALA A 2 -23.72 37.77 -33.39
N LYS A 3 -24.86 37.19 -33.01
CA LYS A 3 -24.96 36.19 -31.95
C LYS A 3 -24.55 34.83 -32.54
N ASN A 4 -23.36 34.35 -32.19
CA ASN A 4 -22.97 32.97 -32.44
C ASN A 4 -23.48 32.10 -31.29
N ASN A 5 -24.47 31.28 -31.59
CA ASN A 5 -24.91 30.17 -30.76
C ASN A 5 -24.77 28.90 -31.60
N LYS A 6 -23.94 27.95 -31.17
CA LYS A 6 -24.07 26.49 -31.38
C LYS A 6 -22.78 25.77 -31.03
N GLY A 7 -22.91 24.81 -30.12
CA GLY A 7 -21.88 23.80 -29.90
C GLY A 7 -21.96 23.05 -28.58
N SER A 8 -23.16 22.82 -28.02
CA SER A 8 -23.32 21.85 -26.95
C SER A 8 -22.99 20.46 -27.52
N LYS A 9 -21.77 19.97 -27.24
CA LYS A 9 -21.42 18.57 -27.41
C LYS A 9 -21.95 17.83 -26.18
N ALA A 10 -23.19 17.37 -26.28
CA ALA A 10 -23.65 16.28 -25.44
C ALA A 10 -22.78 15.05 -25.77
N ARG A 11 -21.81 14.77 -24.90
CA ARG A 11 -21.10 13.50 -24.86
C ARG A 11 -22.16 12.48 -24.42
N ALA A 12 -22.65 11.67 -25.35
CA ALA A 12 -23.42 10.49 -24.99
C ALA A 12 -22.48 9.57 -24.20
N SER A 13 -22.61 9.54 -22.87
CA SER A 13 -21.95 8.55 -22.05
C SER A 13 -22.61 7.20 -22.33
N THR A 14 -21.87 6.29 -22.95
CA THR A 14 -22.23 4.88 -23.00
C THR A 14 -22.09 4.33 -21.58
N THR A 15 -23.17 4.38 -20.80
CA THR A 15 -23.23 3.79 -19.45
C THR A 15 -22.85 2.32 -19.55
N SER A 16 -21.87 1.89 -18.76
CA SER A 16 -21.41 0.50 -18.79
C SER A 16 -22.50 -0.43 -18.21
N VAL A 17 -22.48 -1.71 -18.60
CA VAL A 17 -23.46 -2.70 -18.09
C VAL A 17 -23.36 -2.86 -16.57
N SER A 18 -22.14 -2.83 -16.02
CA SER A 18 -21.89 -2.88 -14.57
C SER A 18 -22.46 -1.67 -13.84
N GLU A 19 -22.30 -0.47 -14.40
CA GLU A 19 -22.84 0.78 -13.84
C GLU A 19 -24.38 0.79 -13.83
N ARG A 20 -25.04 0.30 -14.89
CA ARG A 20 -26.49 0.14 -14.87
C ARG A 20 -26.96 -0.89 -13.84
N ARG A 21 -26.21 -1.97 -13.64
CA ARG A 21 -26.53 -2.97 -12.61
C ARG A 21 -26.38 -2.39 -11.21
N ALA A 22 -25.33 -1.61 -10.98
CA ALA A 22 -25.10 -0.95 -9.69
C ALA A 22 -26.24 0.01 -9.35
N VAL A 23 -26.66 0.87 -10.29
CA VAL A 23 -27.82 1.76 -10.11
C VAL A 23 -29.07 0.99 -9.71
N LEU A 24 -29.41 -0.08 -10.46
CA LEU A 24 -30.60 -0.88 -10.17
C LEU A 24 -30.52 -1.60 -8.81
N ALA A 25 -29.34 -2.08 -8.42
CA ALA A 25 -29.13 -2.74 -7.14
C ALA A 25 -29.28 -1.75 -5.97
N VAL A 26 -28.76 -0.53 -6.11
CA VAL A 26 -28.89 0.53 -5.10
C VAL A 26 -30.32 1.05 -5.02
N GLU A 27 -31.00 1.26 -6.14
CA GLU A 27 -32.42 1.65 -6.18
C GLU A 27 -33.32 0.64 -5.46
N ALA A 28 -32.97 -0.65 -5.50
CA ALA A 28 -33.74 -1.70 -4.83
C ALA A 28 -33.70 -1.61 -3.29
N VAL A 29 -32.59 -1.12 -2.73
CA VAL A 29 -32.39 -1.01 -1.27
C VAL A 29 -32.66 0.40 -0.73
N ALA A 30 -32.62 1.42 -1.59
CA ALA A 30 -32.77 2.83 -1.22
C ALA A 30 -34.03 3.15 -0.37
N PRO A 31 -35.24 2.60 -0.63
CA PRO A 31 -36.40 2.90 0.20
C PRO A 31 -36.26 2.39 1.65
N ALA A 32 -35.67 1.21 1.84
CA ALA A 32 -35.46 0.63 3.16
C ALA A 32 -34.36 1.39 3.91
N PHE A 33 -33.28 1.76 3.21
CA PHE A 33 -32.20 2.55 3.77
C PHE A 33 -32.67 3.95 4.19
N ALA A 34 -33.44 4.63 3.33
CA ALA A 34 -34.07 5.92 3.64
C ALA A 34 -34.98 5.85 4.87
N ALA A 35 -35.79 4.80 5.00
CA ALA A 35 -36.65 4.60 6.15
C ALA A 35 -35.84 4.38 7.45
N TRP A 36 -34.70 3.67 7.38
CA TRP A 36 -33.80 3.49 8.51
C TRP A 36 -33.09 4.81 8.89
N CYS A 37 -32.57 5.56 7.91
CA CYS A 37 -31.95 6.88 8.13
C CYS A 37 -32.90 7.88 8.79
N ASN A 38 -34.19 7.88 8.45
CA ASN A 38 -35.19 8.75 9.08
C ASN A 38 -35.39 8.50 10.59
N ASN A 39 -34.94 7.34 11.09
CA ASN A 39 -34.97 7.02 12.52
C ASN A 39 -33.64 7.34 13.23
N MET A 40 -32.60 7.76 12.51
CA MET A 40 -31.32 8.14 13.12
C MET A 40 -31.34 9.60 13.62
N PRO A 41 -31.03 9.83 14.89
CA PRO A 41 -30.94 11.20 15.42
C PRO A 41 -29.69 11.90 14.87
N GLY A 42 -29.86 13.12 14.35
CA GLY A 42 -28.75 14.00 13.98
C GLY A 42 -28.25 13.91 12.53
N LEU A 43 -28.96 13.19 11.64
CA LEU A 43 -28.63 13.19 10.22
C LEU A 43 -28.95 14.57 9.59
N PRO A 44 -27.99 15.23 8.92
CA PRO A 44 -28.24 16.52 8.25
C PRO A 44 -29.28 16.42 7.13
N GLU A 45 -30.03 17.50 6.91
CA GLU A 45 -30.97 17.60 5.79
C GLU A 45 -30.20 17.53 4.46
N GLY A 46 -30.58 16.60 3.57
CA GLY A 46 -29.91 16.35 2.29
C GLY A 46 -28.90 15.19 2.30
N ALA A 47 -28.40 14.77 3.47
CA ALA A 47 -27.35 13.75 3.57
C ALA A 47 -27.75 12.36 3.04
N LEU A 48 -29.05 12.06 2.96
CA LEU A 48 -29.53 10.78 2.43
C LEU A 48 -29.16 10.59 0.96
N GLU A 49 -29.23 11.64 0.15
CA GLU A 49 -28.87 11.56 -1.28
C GLU A 49 -27.37 11.29 -1.41
N ASP A 50 -26.55 12.02 -0.66
CA ASP A 50 -25.10 11.84 -0.63
C ASP A 50 -24.68 10.43 -0.15
N LEU A 51 -25.38 9.88 0.85
CA LEU A 51 -25.16 8.51 1.33
C LEU A 51 -25.47 7.47 0.25
N ILE A 52 -26.57 7.64 -0.48
CA ILE A 52 -26.97 6.73 -1.56
C ILE A 52 -26.00 6.81 -2.73
N ASP A 53 -25.54 8.01 -3.08
CA ASP A 53 -24.58 8.23 -4.15
C ASP A 53 -23.24 7.55 -3.84
N ALA A 54 -22.74 7.66 -2.60
CA ALA A 54 -21.53 6.96 -2.17
C ALA A 54 -21.65 5.42 -2.29
N VAL A 55 -22.80 4.85 -1.93
CA VAL A 55 -23.08 3.42 -2.11
C VAL A 55 -23.13 3.06 -3.60
N GLY A 56 -23.66 3.94 -4.45
CA GLY A 56 -23.67 3.79 -5.92
C GLY A 56 -22.26 3.78 -6.53
N VAL A 57 -21.37 4.64 -6.04
CA VAL A 57 -19.97 4.71 -6.45
C VAL A 57 -19.25 3.41 -6.10
N LEU A 58 -19.38 2.93 -4.86
CA LEU A 58 -18.84 1.64 -4.43
C LEU A 58 -19.39 0.48 -5.27
N ALA A 59 -20.71 0.36 -5.40
CA ALA A 59 -21.35 -0.71 -6.15
C ALA A 59 -20.87 -0.76 -7.61
N SER A 60 -20.68 0.41 -8.22
CA SER A 60 -20.16 0.53 -9.57
C SER A 60 -18.70 0.09 -9.69
N ALA A 61 -17.87 0.38 -8.70
CA ALA A 61 -16.49 -0.12 -8.64
C ALA A 61 -16.46 -1.64 -8.41
N TYR A 62 -17.25 -2.13 -7.46
CA TYR A 62 -17.33 -3.54 -7.10
C TYR A 62 -17.84 -4.41 -8.26
N PHE A 63 -18.89 -4.01 -8.98
CA PHE A 63 -19.45 -4.77 -10.11
C PHE A 63 -18.56 -4.79 -11.37
N LYS A 64 -17.46 -4.02 -11.39
CA LYS A 64 -16.42 -4.16 -12.43
C LYS A 64 -15.44 -5.28 -12.10
N LEU A 65 -15.27 -5.60 -10.82
CA LEU A 65 -14.31 -6.58 -10.30
C LEU A 65 -14.98 -7.94 -10.08
N VAL A 66 -16.15 -7.93 -9.44
CA VAL A 66 -16.89 -9.12 -9.05
C VAL A 66 -18.18 -9.20 -9.86
N PRO A 67 -18.56 -10.38 -10.40
CA PRO A 67 -19.82 -10.56 -11.13
C PRO A 67 -21.07 -10.60 -10.21
N ALA A 68 -21.15 -9.68 -9.24
CA ALA A 68 -22.23 -9.60 -8.24
C ALA A 68 -23.49 -8.89 -8.79
N SER A 69 -24.67 -9.28 -8.30
CA SER A 69 -25.98 -8.78 -8.76
C SER A 69 -26.73 -7.90 -7.75
N ASP A 70 -26.26 -7.83 -6.52
CA ASP A 70 -26.86 -7.06 -5.45
C ASP A 70 -25.78 -6.32 -4.64
N VAL A 71 -26.24 -5.39 -3.80
CA VAL A 71 -25.41 -4.58 -2.89
C VAL A 71 -25.64 -4.98 -1.43
N THR A 72 -26.22 -6.16 -1.22
CA THR A 72 -26.56 -6.70 0.12
C THR A 72 -25.58 -7.79 0.56
N SER A 73 -24.64 -8.15 -0.31
CA SER A 73 -23.57 -9.09 -0.06
C SER A 73 -22.29 -8.57 -0.73
N PHE A 74 -21.19 -8.60 0.00
CA PHE A 74 -19.88 -8.22 -0.52
C PHE A 74 -18.85 -9.27 -0.10
N GLU A 75 -18.06 -9.73 -1.05
CA GLU A 75 -16.86 -10.52 -0.78
C GLU A 75 -15.78 -9.57 -0.23
N PRO A 76 -15.13 -9.88 0.90
CA PRO A 76 -14.17 -8.99 1.55
C PRO A 76 -13.06 -8.48 0.62
N LEU A 77 -12.45 -9.36 -0.17
CA LEU A 77 -11.36 -9.00 -1.08
C LEU A 77 -11.84 -8.06 -2.20
N GLY A 78 -12.94 -8.42 -2.87
CA GLY A 78 -13.51 -7.61 -3.94
C GLY A 78 -14.00 -6.25 -3.42
N PHE A 79 -14.55 -6.20 -2.21
CA PHE A 79 -14.98 -4.97 -1.55
C PHE A 79 -13.78 -4.07 -1.25
N GLY A 80 -12.72 -4.64 -0.68
CA GLY A 80 -11.47 -3.93 -0.41
C GLY A 80 -10.91 -3.26 -1.66
N GLN A 81 -10.79 -4.03 -2.75
CA GLN A 81 -10.32 -3.51 -4.04
C GLN A 81 -11.23 -2.43 -4.63
N ALA A 82 -12.54 -2.55 -4.44
CA ALA A 82 -13.51 -1.55 -4.91
C ALA A 82 -13.34 -0.23 -4.16
N MET A 83 -13.23 -0.26 -2.83
CA MET A 83 -12.95 0.91 -1.99
C MET A 83 -11.62 1.58 -2.35
N THR A 84 -10.55 0.81 -2.63
CA THR A 84 -9.28 1.37 -3.14
C THR A 84 -9.47 2.11 -4.46
N ALA A 85 -10.23 1.51 -5.39
CA ALA A 85 -10.50 2.12 -6.68
C ALA A 85 -11.32 3.41 -6.56
N VAL A 86 -12.21 3.49 -5.56
CA VAL A 86 -12.97 4.70 -5.25
C VAL A 86 -12.06 5.77 -4.65
N GLY A 87 -11.28 5.45 -3.61
CA GLY A 87 -10.35 6.41 -3.00
C GLY A 87 -9.26 6.92 -3.96
N SER A 88 -8.86 6.12 -4.95
CA SER A 88 -7.89 6.54 -5.98
C SER A 88 -8.50 7.45 -7.06
N ALA A 89 -9.83 7.44 -7.22
CA ALA A 89 -10.52 8.17 -8.28
C ALA A 89 -11.09 9.50 -7.81
N GLU A 90 -11.41 9.62 -6.52
CA GLU A 90 -12.03 10.78 -5.90
C GLU A 90 -11.00 11.71 -5.23
N ALA A 91 -11.41 12.92 -4.87
CA ALA A 91 -10.57 13.80 -4.05
C ALA A 91 -10.50 13.29 -2.60
N GLU A 92 -9.46 13.68 -1.87
CA GLU A 92 -9.22 13.24 -0.48
C GLU A 92 -10.39 13.57 0.46
N GLU A 93 -10.93 14.80 0.37
CA GLU A 93 -12.09 15.24 1.16
C GLU A 93 -13.38 14.45 0.84
N ASP A 94 -13.57 14.05 -0.43
CA ASP A 94 -14.72 13.24 -0.86
C ASP A 94 -14.58 11.77 -0.41
N THR A 95 -13.34 11.30 -0.27
CA THR A 95 -13.02 9.92 0.14
C THR A 95 -13.42 9.66 1.59
N GLU A 96 -13.10 10.57 2.52
CA GLU A 96 -13.48 10.42 3.94
C GLU A 96 -15.00 10.30 4.11
N PHE A 97 -15.76 11.15 3.40
CA PHE A 97 -17.22 11.09 3.40
C PHE A 97 -17.74 9.76 2.85
N ILE A 98 -17.19 9.28 1.73
CA ILE A 98 -17.57 8.01 1.12
C ILE A 98 -17.35 6.84 2.08
N PHE A 99 -16.25 6.82 2.82
CA PHE A 99 -15.97 5.79 3.82
C PHE A 99 -17.01 5.79 4.95
N VAL A 100 -17.33 6.97 5.50
CA VAL A 100 -18.38 7.12 6.52
C VAL A 100 -19.73 6.64 5.97
N ALA A 101 -20.07 7.04 4.75
CA ALA A 101 -21.33 6.69 4.11
C ALA A 101 -21.49 5.17 3.92
N ILE A 102 -20.44 4.50 3.46
CA ILE A 102 -20.43 3.06 3.22
C ILE A 102 -20.50 2.30 4.55
N ARG A 103 -19.78 2.75 5.58
CA ARG A 103 -19.90 2.17 6.94
C ARG A 103 -21.33 2.29 7.47
N THR A 104 -21.95 3.46 7.32
CA THR A 104 -23.36 3.68 7.70
C THR A 104 -24.31 2.77 6.92
N TYR A 105 -24.04 2.50 5.64
CA TYR A 105 -24.81 1.57 4.84
C TYR A 105 -24.66 0.11 5.31
N LEU A 106 -23.46 -0.32 5.68
CA LEU A 106 -23.23 -1.66 6.24
C LEU A 106 -23.93 -1.84 7.59
N GLN A 107 -23.90 -0.80 8.44
CA GLN A 107 -24.63 -0.80 9.71
C GLN A 107 -26.15 -0.93 9.49
N PHE A 108 -26.69 -0.26 8.48
CA PHE A 108 -28.07 -0.48 8.05
C PHE A 108 -28.35 -1.95 7.71
N LEU A 109 -27.49 -2.58 6.90
CA LEU A 109 -27.67 -3.97 6.49
C LEU A 109 -27.61 -4.93 7.68
N GLU A 110 -26.74 -4.65 8.66
CA GLU A 110 -26.63 -5.43 9.89
C GLU A 110 -27.87 -5.27 10.78
N GLU A 111 -28.22 -4.04 11.15
CA GLU A 111 -29.32 -3.75 12.07
C GLU A 111 -30.68 -4.21 11.53
N THR A 112 -30.87 -4.05 10.22
CA THR A 112 -32.11 -4.47 9.54
C THR A 112 -32.12 -5.94 9.14
N LYS A 113 -31.01 -6.67 9.36
CA LYS A 113 -30.78 -8.03 8.87
C LYS A 113 -30.98 -8.14 7.36
N GLY A 114 -30.63 -7.07 6.65
CA GLY A 114 -30.66 -6.96 5.19
C GLY A 114 -29.44 -7.59 4.50
N TRP A 115 -28.39 -7.95 5.26
CA TRP A 115 -27.23 -8.65 4.74
C TRP A 115 -27.59 -10.05 4.23
N THR A 116 -27.21 -10.36 2.98
CA THR A 116 -27.49 -11.64 2.31
C THR A 116 -26.26 -12.54 2.14
N GLY A 117 -25.05 -12.01 2.41
CA GLY A 117 -23.80 -12.76 2.42
C GLY A 117 -23.61 -13.60 3.69
N SER A 118 -22.41 -14.19 3.86
CA SER A 118 -22.08 -14.87 5.11
C SER A 118 -21.83 -13.85 6.24
N GLN A 119 -22.10 -14.23 7.50
CA GLN A 119 -21.81 -13.35 8.64
C GLN A 119 -20.30 -13.15 8.86
N GLU A 120 -19.50 -14.11 8.42
CA GLU A 120 -18.04 -14.01 8.39
C GLU A 120 -17.59 -12.92 7.41
N ASP A 121 -18.15 -12.89 6.19
CA ASP A 121 -17.87 -11.84 5.22
C ASP A 121 -18.30 -10.46 5.73
N LEU A 122 -19.44 -10.35 6.42
CA LEU A 122 -19.89 -9.11 7.02
C LEU A 122 -18.88 -8.60 8.07
N GLY A 123 -18.42 -9.49 8.96
CA GLY A 123 -17.42 -9.16 9.97
C GLY A 123 -16.10 -8.71 9.36
N GLN A 124 -15.63 -9.41 8.33
CA GLN A 124 -14.40 -9.02 7.62
C GLN A 124 -14.55 -7.69 6.87
N VAL A 125 -15.71 -7.42 6.26
CA VAL A 125 -16.00 -6.14 5.61
C VAL A 125 -16.08 -4.99 6.63
N PHE A 126 -16.66 -5.21 7.82
CA PHE A 126 -16.64 -4.21 8.89
C PHE A 126 -15.25 -3.96 9.44
N ALA A 127 -14.43 -5.00 9.58
CA ALA A 127 -13.05 -4.87 10.05
C ALA A 127 -12.20 -3.92 9.18
N LEU A 128 -12.57 -3.73 7.90
CA LEU A 128 -11.93 -2.74 7.01
C LEU A 128 -12.12 -1.28 7.44
N PHE A 129 -13.08 -0.97 8.29
CA PHE A 129 -13.42 0.40 8.73
C PHE A 129 -12.93 0.74 10.14
N TYR A 130 -12.45 -0.26 10.87
CA TYR A 130 -11.94 -0.09 12.23
C TYR A 130 -10.42 -0.33 12.19
N ASP A 131 -9.68 0.70 11.78
CA ASP A 131 -8.27 0.80 12.14
C ASP A 131 -8.20 0.91 13.67
N ASP A 132 -7.64 -0.10 14.33
CA ASP A 132 -7.02 -0.02 15.65
C ASP A 132 -7.59 1.02 16.65
N ASP A 133 -8.77 0.75 17.20
CA ASP A 133 -9.17 1.29 18.50
C ASP A 133 -8.79 0.33 19.64
N GLY A 134 -7.66 -0.40 19.57
CA GLY A 134 -7.13 -1.16 20.72
C GLY A 134 -8.18 -1.95 21.52
N GLY A 135 -9.14 -2.56 20.82
CA GLY A 135 -10.32 -3.16 21.40
C GLY A 135 -9.99 -4.57 21.88
N ASP A 136 -10.04 -4.75 23.20
CA ASP A 136 -9.73 -5.94 24.01
C ASP A 136 -10.43 -7.28 23.62
N ASP A 137 -11.09 -7.38 22.46
CA ASP A 137 -11.88 -8.55 22.04
C ASP A 137 -11.65 -8.99 20.58
N ALA A 138 -10.67 -8.44 19.85
CA ALA A 138 -10.10 -9.17 18.73
C ALA A 138 -9.34 -10.36 19.31
N ALA A 139 -9.71 -11.59 18.94
CA ALA A 139 -8.99 -12.79 19.37
C ALA A 139 -7.49 -12.54 19.25
N GLU A 140 -6.76 -12.57 20.38
CA GLU A 140 -5.33 -12.33 20.41
C GLU A 140 -4.70 -13.15 19.26
N PRO A 141 -4.07 -12.51 18.25
CA PRO A 141 -3.43 -13.24 17.18
C PRO A 141 -2.45 -14.19 17.86
N GLY A 142 -2.64 -15.49 17.62
CA GLY A 142 -1.94 -16.54 18.35
C GLY A 142 -0.44 -16.21 18.41
N GLU A 143 0.09 -16.05 19.63
CA GLU A 143 1.47 -15.66 19.87
C GLU A 143 2.38 -16.50 18.99
N LEU A 144 2.92 -15.89 17.93
CA LEU A 144 4.16 -16.36 17.37
C LEU A 144 5.14 -16.34 18.54
N GLU A 145 5.66 -17.51 18.94
CA GLU A 145 6.83 -17.60 19.81
C GLU A 145 8.01 -17.01 19.05
N LEU A 146 8.03 -15.68 18.96
CA LEU A 146 9.17 -14.93 18.51
C LEU A 146 10.29 -15.22 19.52
N PRO A 147 11.53 -15.46 19.06
CA PRO A 147 12.66 -15.53 19.98
C PRO A 147 12.64 -14.27 20.86
N GLN A 148 13.04 -14.41 22.14
CA GLN A 148 13.06 -13.31 23.11
C GLN A 148 13.54 -12.02 22.43
N ARG A 149 12.71 -10.96 22.50
CA ARG A 149 13.08 -9.63 22.00
C ARG A 149 14.46 -9.31 22.59
N PRO A 150 15.50 -9.18 21.76
CA PRO A 150 16.84 -9.00 22.26
C PRO A 150 16.97 -7.59 22.83
N SER A 151 18.12 -7.32 23.43
CA SER A 151 18.40 -5.97 23.91
C SER A 151 18.39 -4.97 22.75
N ALA A 152 18.11 -3.70 23.07
CA ALA A 152 18.17 -2.60 22.10
C ALA A 152 19.55 -2.50 21.41
N ASP A 153 20.61 -2.92 22.09
CA ASP A 153 21.99 -2.90 21.56
C ASP A 153 22.23 -4.03 20.54
N GLU A 154 21.80 -5.25 20.85
CA GLU A 154 21.85 -6.39 19.91
C GLU A 154 21.00 -6.14 18.68
N GLU A 155 19.84 -5.54 18.89
CA GLU A 155 18.96 -5.11 17.82
C GLU A 155 19.61 -4.12 16.89
N LEU A 156 20.17 -3.05 17.45
CA LEU A 156 20.78 -2.00 16.68
C LEU A 156 21.97 -2.56 15.88
N ALA A 157 22.77 -3.44 16.47
CA ALA A 157 23.87 -4.11 15.79
C ALA A 157 23.37 -4.97 14.61
N ALA A 158 22.29 -5.74 14.79
CA ALA A 158 21.72 -6.58 13.75
C ALA A 158 21.16 -5.74 12.59
N LEU A 159 20.31 -4.74 12.88
CA LEU A 159 19.69 -3.90 11.84
C LEU A 159 20.75 -3.09 11.08
N SER A 160 21.72 -2.49 11.80
CA SER A 160 22.80 -1.70 11.19
C SER A 160 23.75 -2.55 10.34
N GLY A 161 23.82 -3.86 10.60
CA GLY A 161 24.66 -4.81 9.85
C GLY A 161 24.07 -5.26 8.51
N THR A 162 22.81 -4.93 8.21
CA THR A 162 22.14 -5.36 6.97
C THR A 162 22.62 -4.57 5.74
N GLN A 163 22.65 -5.21 4.57
CA GLN A 163 22.90 -4.49 3.31
C GLN A 163 21.84 -3.43 3.02
N LEU A 164 20.59 -3.71 3.41
CA LEU A 164 19.50 -2.75 3.29
C LEU A 164 19.77 -1.46 4.08
N ALA A 165 20.17 -1.56 5.35
CA ALA A 165 20.54 -0.39 6.15
C ALA A 165 21.71 0.40 5.53
N ALA A 166 22.68 -0.31 4.93
CA ALA A 166 23.79 0.31 4.21
C ALA A 166 23.30 1.06 2.95
N HIS A 167 22.42 0.46 2.13
CA HIS A 167 21.85 1.09 0.94
C HIS A 167 21.00 2.31 1.29
N LEU A 168 20.13 2.20 2.30
CA LEU A 168 19.30 3.29 2.78
C LEU A 168 20.14 4.49 3.26
N SER A 169 21.14 4.20 4.10
CA SER A 169 22.05 5.24 4.61
C SER A 169 22.88 5.85 3.48
N SER A 170 23.39 5.04 2.55
CA SER A 170 24.17 5.52 1.41
C SER A 170 23.34 6.41 0.49
N LEU A 171 22.07 6.07 0.25
CA LEU A 171 21.19 6.89 -0.56
C LEU A 171 20.87 8.23 0.12
N LEU A 172 20.58 8.24 1.42
CA LEU A 172 20.40 9.48 2.19
C LEU A 172 21.66 10.36 2.18
N GLN A 173 22.85 9.77 2.35
CA GLN A 173 24.12 10.48 2.23
C GLN A 173 24.34 11.03 0.82
N TRP A 174 23.99 10.27 -0.21
CA TRP A 174 24.08 10.70 -1.59
C TRP A 174 23.14 11.88 -1.89
N ILE A 175 21.93 11.89 -1.32
CA ILE A 175 20.99 13.02 -1.45
C ILE A 175 21.66 14.30 -0.90
N GLY A 176 22.34 14.20 0.24
CA GLY A 176 23.01 15.33 0.87
C GLY A 176 22.02 16.45 1.19
N GLU A 177 22.35 17.70 0.88
CA GLU A 177 21.44 18.83 1.12
C GLU A 177 20.18 18.78 0.24
N SER A 178 20.35 18.45 -1.05
CA SER A 178 19.23 18.25 -1.97
C SER A 178 19.68 17.63 -3.30
N LYS A 179 18.75 16.96 -3.98
CA LYS A 179 18.92 16.46 -5.35
C LYS A 179 17.83 16.93 -6.30
N PRO A 180 18.14 17.13 -7.60
CA PRO A 180 17.14 17.57 -8.55
C PRO A 180 16.21 16.43 -8.98
N VAL A 181 14.91 16.66 -8.87
CA VAL A 181 13.86 15.76 -9.33
C VAL A 181 13.05 16.39 -10.47
N THR A 182 12.23 15.58 -11.12
CA THR A 182 11.20 16.00 -12.08
C THR A 182 9.95 16.49 -11.34
N SER A 183 8.99 17.06 -12.06
CA SER A 183 7.71 17.51 -11.47
C SER A 183 6.84 16.36 -10.93
N THR A 184 7.17 15.11 -11.25
CA THR A 184 6.49 13.91 -10.74
C THR A 184 7.28 13.26 -9.60
N GLY A 185 8.27 13.96 -9.02
CA GLY A 185 9.08 13.47 -7.92
C GLY A 185 10.20 12.49 -8.31
N ALA A 186 10.19 11.92 -9.51
CA ALA A 186 11.24 11.02 -9.98
C ALA A 186 12.58 11.75 -10.21
N LEU A 187 13.70 11.08 -9.97
CA LEU A 187 15.05 11.60 -10.22
C LEU A 187 15.25 12.01 -11.69
N LYS A 188 15.97 13.11 -11.91
CA LYS A 188 16.42 13.48 -13.26
C LYS A 188 17.41 12.45 -13.79
N LEU A 189 17.41 12.21 -15.10
CA LEU A 189 18.26 11.21 -15.77
C LEU A 189 19.75 11.27 -15.38
N ALA A 190 20.29 12.48 -15.20
CA ALA A 190 21.68 12.69 -14.82
C ALA A 190 22.01 12.17 -13.41
N GLU A 191 21.01 12.09 -12.53
CA GLU A 191 21.18 11.67 -11.14
C GLU A 191 21.01 10.16 -10.95
N ILE A 192 20.39 9.45 -11.90
CA ILE A 192 20.10 8.02 -11.78
C ILE A 192 21.37 7.20 -11.58
N GLU A 193 22.48 7.56 -12.24
CA GLU A 193 23.76 6.85 -12.10
C GLU A 193 24.30 6.93 -10.67
N GLY A 194 24.22 8.10 -10.03
CA GLY A 194 24.65 8.28 -8.65
C GLY A 194 23.72 7.59 -7.65
N ALA A 195 22.41 7.70 -7.84
CA ALA A 195 21.43 7.05 -6.98
C ALA A 195 21.48 5.52 -7.07
N ALA A 196 21.65 4.98 -8.28
CA ALA A 196 21.82 3.55 -8.51
C ALA A 196 23.08 3.02 -7.79
N ALA A 197 24.20 3.75 -7.90
CA ALA A 197 25.43 3.38 -7.22
C ALA A 197 25.28 3.35 -5.69
N ALA A 198 24.49 4.28 -5.12
CA ALA A 198 24.22 4.32 -3.68
C ALA A 198 23.43 3.09 -3.18
N VAL A 199 22.69 2.42 -4.06
CA VAL A 199 21.97 1.17 -3.75
C VAL A 199 22.64 -0.07 -4.35
N GLY A 200 23.91 0.02 -4.73
CA GLY A 200 24.70 -1.11 -5.23
C GLY A 200 24.44 -1.52 -6.69
N LEU A 201 23.72 -0.70 -7.47
CA LEU A 201 23.36 -0.98 -8.85
C LEU A 201 24.24 -0.23 -9.86
N VAL A 202 24.54 -0.87 -10.99
CA VAL A 202 25.27 -0.25 -12.12
C VAL A 202 24.29 0.13 -13.23
N ALA A 203 23.71 1.33 -13.14
CA ALA A 203 22.72 1.82 -14.11
C ALA A 203 22.98 3.27 -14.53
N LYS A 204 22.46 3.68 -15.69
CA LYS A 204 22.60 5.02 -16.23
C LYS A 204 21.33 5.52 -16.91
N GLY A 205 20.92 6.74 -16.58
CA GLY A 205 19.82 7.42 -17.25
C GLY A 205 20.20 7.87 -18.67
N ALA A 206 19.45 7.47 -19.70
CA ALA A 206 19.69 7.96 -21.07
C ALA A 206 18.41 8.24 -21.86
N ALA A 207 18.49 9.21 -22.78
CA ALA A 207 17.40 9.57 -23.67
C ALA A 207 17.17 8.54 -24.80
N ARG A 208 15.98 8.65 -25.42
CA ARG A 208 15.24 7.75 -26.35
C ARG A 208 16.00 6.91 -27.41
N ASN A 209 17.29 7.14 -27.67
CA ASN A 209 18.07 6.47 -28.75
C ASN A 209 19.13 5.47 -28.27
N ALA A 210 19.24 5.18 -26.97
CA ALA A 210 20.11 4.11 -26.49
C ALA A 210 19.44 2.73 -26.70
N LYS A 211 20.19 1.75 -27.23
CA LYS A 211 19.71 0.37 -27.39
C LYS A 211 19.31 -0.19 -26.03
N ARG A 212 18.03 -0.51 -25.85
CA ARG A 212 17.52 -1.22 -24.66
C ARG A 212 18.30 -2.51 -24.49
N GLN A 213 18.97 -2.68 -23.35
CA GLN A 213 19.37 -4.00 -22.90
C GLN A 213 18.21 -4.57 -22.08
N HIS A 214 17.86 -5.82 -22.37
CA HIS A 214 16.78 -6.55 -21.72
C HIS A 214 17.08 -6.64 -20.21
N ILE A 215 16.11 -6.30 -19.36
CA ILE A 215 16.20 -6.41 -17.90
C ILE A 215 16.09 -7.91 -17.56
N PRO A 216 17.13 -8.59 -17.06
CA PRO A 216 16.95 -9.90 -16.44
C PRO A 216 16.28 -9.67 -15.09
N GLY A 217 15.16 -10.36 -14.84
CA GLY A 217 14.79 -10.65 -13.46
C GLY A 217 15.98 -11.33 -12.80
N PHE A 218 16.36 -10.82 -11.62
CA PHE A 218 17.41 -11.29 -10.72
C PHE A 218 18.12 -12.57 -11.16
N ASN A 219 19.22 -12.43 -11.90
CA ASN A 219 20.18 -13.49 -12.15
C ASN A 219 21.57 -12.91 -11.83
N THR A 220 22.04 -13.13 -10.62
CA THR A 220 23.42 -12.87 -10.18
C THR A 220 24.36 -14.03 -10.52
N GLU A 221 24.01 -14.87 -11.51
CA GLU A 221 24.96 -15.80 -12.10
C GLU A 221 25.57 -15.21 -13.37
N SER A 222 26.82 -14.76 -13.21
CA SER A 222 27.76 -14.29 -14.24
C SER A 222 27.76 -12.79 -14.51
N LEU A 223 28.60 -12.05 -13.77
CA LEU A 223 29.06 -10.73 -14.18
C LEU A 223 30.56 -10.80 -14.55
N GLU A 224 30.82 -11.14 -15.81
CA GLU A 224 31.74 -10.31 -16.61
C GLU A 224 31.41 -8.82 -16.35
N PRO A 225 32.36 -7.87 -16.37
CA PRO A 225 32.09 -6.45 -16.10
C PRO A 225 31.05 -5.91 -17.09
N SER A 226 29.79 -6.03 -16.70
CA SER A 226 28.64 -5.92 -17.59
C SER A 226 28.33 -4.44 -17.77
N ALA A 227 28.07 -4.07 -19.02
CA ALA A 227 27.77 -2.70 -19.40
C ALA A 227 26.65 -2.11 -18.51
N PRO A 228 26.69 -0.80 -18.20
CA PRO A 228 25.69 -0.17 -17.35
C PRO A 228 24.28 -0.32 -17.94
N LEU A 229 23.32 -0.71 -17.10
CA LEU A 229 21.92 -0.83 -17.50
C LEU A 229 21.38 0.56 -17.87
N ILE A 230 20.92 0.71 -19.11
CA ILE A 230 20.40 1.99 -19.59
C ILE A 230 18.91 2.10 -19.32
N VAL A 231 18.53 3.04 -18.46
CA VAL A 231 17.14 3.27 -18.03
C VAL A 231 16.64 4.67 -18.38
N LYS A 232 15.32 4.83 -18.45
CA LYS A 232 14.64 6.09 -18.78
C LYS A 232 14.06 6.80 -17.56
N THR A 233 13.92 6.08 -16.46
CA THR A 233 13.42 6.58 -15.19
C THR A 233 13.98 5.71 -14.09
N MET A 234 14.11 6.26 -12.88
CA MET A 234 14.56 5.48 -11.71
C MET A 234 13.62 4.32 -11.38
N HIS A 235 12.34 4.42 -11.75
CA HIS A 235 11.34 3.35 -11.51
C HIS A 235 11.58 2.10 -12.37
N GLU A 236 12.43 2.17 -13.41
CA GLU A 236 12.90 0.99 -14.14
C GLU A 236 13.95 0.19 -13.35
N LEU A 237 14.39 0.69 -12.19
CA LEU A 237 15.28 0.02 -11.23
C LEU A 237 14.47 -0.37 -9.98
N PRO A 238 13.93 -1.60 -9.89
CA PRO A 238 12.98 -1.97 -8.84
C PRO A 238 13.48 -1.72 -7.41
N LEU A 239 14.73 -2.06 -7.11
CA LEU A 239 15.31 -1.83 -5.78
C LEU A 239 15.41 -0.33 -5.45
N LEU A 240 15.92 0.48 -6.38
CA LEU A 240 15.99 1.93 -6.18
C LEU A 240 14.59 2.53 -6.01
N SER A 241 13.61 2.08 -6.79
CA SER A 241 12.23 2.54 -6.67
C SER A 241 11.61 2.21 -5.31
N LYS A 242 11.83 0.99 -4.80
CA LYS A 242 11.33 0.55 -3.49
C LYS A 242 11.98 1.33 -2.35
N ILE A 243 13.31 1.49 -2.38
CA ILE A 243 14.05 2.27 -1.39
C ILE A 243 13.58 3.73 -1.40
N TRP A 244 13.38 4.31 -2.59
CA TRP A 244 12.90 5.68 -2.73
C TRP A 244 11.50 5.88 -2.11
N ALA A 245 10.55 5.02 -2.46
CA ALA A 245 9.21 5.06 -1.89
C ALA A 245 9.19 4.80 -0.38
N ALA A 246 10.07 3.93 0.14
CA ALA A 246 10.20 3.70 1.57
C ALA A 246 10.73 4.92 2.34
N LEU A 247 11.67 5.65 1.75
CA LEU A 247 12.16 6.91 2.33
C LEU A 247 11.09 7.98 2.32
N GLU A 248 10.29 8.08 1.25
CA GLU A 248 9.19 9.04 1.12
C GLU A 248 8.04 8.70 2.09
N GLY A 249 7.51 7.48 2.04
CA GLY A 249 6.44 7.03 2.94
C GLY A 249 6.84 7.00 4.42
N GLY A 250 8.13 6.82 4.71
CA GLY A 250 8.68 6.96 6.06
C GLY A 250 8.97 8.38 6.50
N GLY A 251 8.72 9.38 5.65
CA GLY A 251 8.98 10.78 5.95
C GLY A 251 10.45 11.07 6.22
N PHE A 252 11.37 10.34 5.60
CA PHE A 252 12.82 10.56 5.66
C PHE A 252 13.30 11.50 4.54
N ILE A 253 12.53 11.61 3.46
CA ILE A 253 12.75 12.59 2.40
C ILE A 253 11.45 13.35 2.13
N ASP A 254 11.59 14.61 1.78
CA ASP A 254 10.49 15.43 1.25
C ASP A 254 10.78 15.71 -0.22
N ILE A 255 9.76 15.54 -1.06
CA ILE A 255 9.84 15.78 -2.50
C ILE A 255 9.08 17.06 -2.84
N GLY A 256 9.83 18.13 -3.11
CA GLY A 256 9.30 19.35 -3.69
C GLY A 256 9.13 19.27 -5.21
N SER A 257 8.63 20.36 -5.80
CA SER A 257 8.33 20.43 -7.25
C SER A 257 9.52 20.21 -8.19
N THR A 258 10.75 20.42 -7.71
CA THR A 258 11.98 20.29 -8.52
C THR A 258 13.18 19.74 -7.75
N LYS A 259 13.05 19.51 -6.44
CA LYS A 259 14.12 19.03 -5.59
C LYS A 259 13.57 18.09 -4.52
N VAL A 260 14.41 17.16 -4.08
CA VAL A 260 14.22 16.32 -2.91
C VAL A 260 15.28 16.66 -1.88
N TRP A 261 14.95 16.61 -0.59
CA TRP A 261 15.88 16.81 0.52
C TRP A 261 15.56 15.84 1.67
N PRO A 262 16.54 15.51 2.52
CA PRO A 262 16.29 14.74 3.72
C PRO A 262 15.48 15.57 4.73
N THR A 263 14.58 14.92 5.46
CA THR A 263 13.84 15.53 6.58
C THR A 263 14.66 15.44 7.88
N PRO A 264 14.24 16.09 8.97
CA PRO A 264 14.86 15.88 10.29
C PRO A 264 14.90 14.40 10.73
N ASN A 265 13.95 13.57 10.28
CA ASN A 265 13.94 12.14 10.59
C ASN A 265 15.13 11.40 9.96
N ALA A 266 15.65 11.88 8.82
CA ALA A 266 16.84 11.31 8.21
C ALA A 266 18.11 11.53 9.04
N GLU A 267 18.17 12.59 9.87
CA GLU A 267 19.32 12.81 10.77
C GLU A 267 19.49 11.65 11.76
N ALA A 268 18.37 11.06 12.21
CA ALA A 268 18.40 9.90 13.08
C ALA A 268 19.04 8.68 12.41
N ILE A 269 18.98 8.54 11.08
CA ILE A 269 19.67 7.48 10.34
C ILE A 269 21.13 7.83 10.08
N LEU A 270 21.39 9.08 9.66
CA LEU A 270 22.72 9.54 9.28
C LEU A 270 23.69 9.67 10.46
N ASN A 271 23.17 9.88 11.68
CA ASN A 271 23.95 9.98 12.90
C ASN A 271 23.75 8.74 13.78
N HIS A 272 24.70 7.81 13.73
CA HIS A 272 24.67 6.58 14.54
C HIS A 272 24.62 6.81 16.07
N GLY A 273 25.01 7.99 16.55
CA GLY A 273 24.91 8.37 17.97
C GLY A 273 23.57 9.00 18.36
N HIS A 274 22.63 9.14 17.43
CA HIS A 274 21.33 9.75 17.69
C HIS A 274 20.47 8.84 18.59
N PRO A 275 19.82 9.36 19.64
CA PRO A 275 19.03 8.54 20.56
C PRO A 275 17.85 7.83 19.87
N ALA A 276 17.36 8.38 18.76
CA ALA A 276 16.30 7.77 17.95
C ALA A 276 16.83 6.87 16.80
N HIS A 277 18.14 6.60 16.71
CA HIS A 277 18.72 5.86 15.57
C HIS A 277 18.08 4.48 15.39
N LEU A 278 17.91 3.74 16.48
CA LEU A 278 17.24 2.45 16.46
C LEU A 278 15.78 2.55 16.01
N ALA A 279 15.01 3.50 16.58
CA ALA A 279 13.61 3.69 16.21
C ALA A 279 13.44 4.09 14.74
N ALA A 280 14.33 4.94 14.23
CA ALA A 280 14.37 5.35 12.84
C ALA A 280 14.70 4.18 11.90
N LEU A 281 15.70 3.35 12.25
CA LEU A 281 16.05 2.16 11.46
C LEU A 281 14.89 1.16 11.41
N ARG A 282 14.22 0.92 12.54
CA ARG A 282 13.01 0.09 12.58
C ARG A 282 11.92 0.62 11.64
N GLY A 283 11.56 1.89 11.77
CA GLY A 283 10.51 2.50 10.95
C GLY A 283 10.85 2.45 9.46
N LEU A 284 12.11 2.72 9.11
CA LEU A 284 12.57 2.68 7.73
C LEU A 284 12.55 1.26 7.14
N MET A 285 13.00 0.27 7.91
CA MET A 285 12.97 -1.14 7.48
C MET A 285 11.53 -1.63 7.36
N ALA A 286 10.65 -1.31 8.32
CA ALA A 286 9.22 -1.64 8.25
C ALA A 286 8.58 -1.05 6.99
N ASN A 287 8.83 0.22 6.68
CA ASN A 287 8.32 0.86 5.47
C ASN A 287 8.90 0.27 4.18
N PHE A 288 10.18 -0.06 4.16
CA PHE A 288 10.77 -0.76 3.01
C PHE A 288 10.13 -2.13 2.77
N LEU A 289 9.87 -2.87 3.84
CA LEU A 289 9.23 -4.18 3.75
C LEU A 289 7.78 -4.05 3.30
N SER A 290 7.04 -3.08 3.85
CA SER A 290 5.72 -2.71 3.39
C SER A 290 5.73 -2.44 1.88
N VAL A 291 6.54 -1.49 1.39
CA VAL A 291 6.66 -1.18 -0.05
C VAL A 291 7.09 -2.40 -0.88
N SER A 292 8.02 -3.22 -0.37
CA SER A 292 8.57 -4.37 -1.09
C SER A 292 7.56 -5.50 -1.26
N VAL A 293 6.71 -5.70 -0.27
CA VAL A 293 5.69 -6.76 -0.24
C VAL A 293 4.46 -6.31 -1.01
N MET A 294 4.10 -5.04 -0.85
CA MET A 294 2.83 -4.46 -1.28
C MET A 294 2.82 -3.91 -2.71
N GLY A 295 3.95 -3.47 -3.26
CA GLY A 295 3.89 -2.61 -4.45
C GLY A 295 3.07 -1.33 -4.19
N GLU A 296 2.68 -0.60 -5.23
CA GLU A 296 1.93 0.68 -5.11
C GLU A 296 0.45 0.52 -4.69
N GLN A 297 0.03 -0.59 -4.06
CA GLN A 297 -1.35 -0.78 -3.60
C GLN A 297 -1.40 -0.90 -2.07
N GLU A 298 -1.76 0.22 -1.43
CA GLU A 298 -1.61 0.48 0.02
C GLU A 298 -2.72 -0.09 0.91
N TRP A 299 -3.71 -0.83 0.40
CA TRP A 299 -4.94 -1.03 1.18
C TRP A 299 -5.47 -2.47 1.20
N ALA A 300 -4.87 -3.29 2.06
CA ALA A 300 -5.49 -4.52 2.55
C ALA A 300 -5.29 -4.63 4.09
N PRO A 301 -6.26 -5.19 4.84
CA PRO A 301 -6.23 -5.19 6.32
C PRO A 301 -5.13 -6.08 6.93
N TRP A 302 -4.64 -7.08 6.19
CA TRP A 302 -3.54 -7.96 6.64
C TRP A 302 -2.14 -7.35 6.45
N VAL A 303 -2.05 -6.11 5.95
CA VAL A 303 -0.80 -5.52 5.46
C VAL A 303 0.12 -5.09 6.59
N ALA A 304 -0.40 -4.33 7.55
CA ALA A 304 0.38 -3.94 8.73
C ALA A 304 0.77 -5.17 9.57
N PRO A 305 -0.14 -6.12 9.89
CA PRO A 305 0.22 -7.35 10.61
C PRO A 305 1.26 -8.22 9.88
N ALA A 306 1.13 -8.38 8.55
CA ALA A 306 2.10 -9.15 7.75
C ALA A 306 3.46 -8.45 7.70
N ALA A 307 3.50 -7.12 7.54
CA ALA A 307 4.73 -6.35 7.53
C ALA A 307 5.44 -6.39 8.90
N GLU A 308 4.69 -6.35 10.01
CA GLU A 308 5.23 -6.49 11.37
C GLU A 308 5.77 -7.91 11.62
N ALA A 309 5.01 -8.95 11.24
CA ALA A 309 5.45 -10.34 11.34
C ALA A 309 6.72 -10.59 10.51
N GLN A 310 6.81 -10.00 9.32
CA GLN A 310 8.00 -10.07 8.46
C GLN A 310 9.18 -9.30 9.02
N ALA A 311 8.95 -8.09 9.54
CA ALA A 311 9.99 -7.33 10.24
C ALA A 311 10.53 -8.16 11.40
N GLY A 312 9.65 -8.82 12.18
CA GLY A 312 10.02 -9.75 13.25
C GLY A 312 10.82 -10.98 12.77
N LEU A 313 10.46 -11.58 11.64
CA LEU A 313 11.16 -12.74 11.05
C LEU A 313 12.52 -12.37 10.46
N LEU A 314 12.61 -11.28 9.72
CA LEU A 314 13.87 -10.74 9.18
C LEU A 314 14.81 -10.34 10.31
N TYR A 315 14.24 -9.79 11.37
CA TYR A 315 14.95 -9.43 12.56
C TYR A 315 15.47 -10.66 13.32
N ALA A 316 14.66 -11.69 13.48
CA ALA A 316 15.09 -12.98 14.03
C ALA A 316 16.20 -13.63 13.19
N ALA A 317 16.11 -13.54 11.85
CA ALA A 317 17.13 -14.04 10.94
C ALA A 317 18.46 -13.26 11.04
N ALA A 318 18.38 -11.93 11.12
CA ALA A 318 19.55 -11.06 11.30
C ALA A 318 20.28 -11.32 12.63
N LEU A 319 19.54 -11.60 13.71
CA LEU A 319 20.11 -11.92 15.03
C LEU A 319 20.71 -13.33 15.09
N ALA A 320 20.10 -14.30 14.42
CA ALA A 320 20.58 -15.68 14.42
C ALA A 320 21.78 -15.92 13.50
N GLY A 321 22.14 -14.94 12.65
CA GLY A 321 23.15 -15.12 11.61
C GLY A 321 22.80 -16.24 10.62
N SER A 322 21.50 -16.55 10.49
CA SER A 322 20.97 -17.65 9.69
C SER A 322 20.15 -17.13 8.52
N THR A 323 19.94 -17.96 7.50
CA THR A 323 18.96 -17.71 6.45
C THR A 323 17.58 -17.48 7.07
N ILE A 324 16.80 -16.58 6.47
CA ILE A 324 15.45 -16.30 6.93
C ILE A 324 14.67 -17.61 6.89
N PRO A 325 14.03 -18.05 7.98
CA PRO A 325 13.29 -19.29 7.96
C PRO A 325 11.96 -19.04 7.23
N VAL A 326 12.02 -18.90 5.91
CA VAL A 326 10.84 -18.75 5.03
C VAL A 326 9.87 -19.91 5.24
N SER A 327 10.36 -21.06 5.71
CA SER A 327 9.56 -22.20 6.18
C SER A 327 8.54 -21.87 7.27
N LEU A 328 8.75 -20.85 8.11
CA LEU A 328 7.76 -20.37 9.07
C LEU A 328 6.55 -19.70 8.38
N LEU A 329 6.78 -19.09 7.21
CA LEU A 329 5.72 -18.53 6.36
C LEU A 329 5.12 -19.57 5.39
N GLU A 330 5.62 -20.81 5.42
CA GLU A 330 5.05 -21.96 4.71
C GLU A 330 4.04 -22.72 5.57
N ASN A 331 4.01 -22.46 6.88
CA ASN A 331 3.06 -23.10 7.78
C ASN A 331 1.67 -22.47 7.62
N PRO A 332 0.65 -23.22 7.16
CA PRO A 332 -0.71 -22.72 7.03
C PRO A 332 -1.26 -22.17 8.35
N ASP A 333 -0.93 -22.81 9.47
CA ASP A 333 -1.38 -22.41 10.80
C ASP A 333 -0.78 -21.04 11.19
N THR A 334 0.45 -20.75 10.75
CA THR A 334 1.10 -19.44 10.96
C THR A 334 0.46 -18.34 10.12
N LEU A 335 0.08 -18.65 8.88
CA LEU A 335 -0.61 -17.69 8.01
C LEU A 335 -2.03 -17.42 8.53
N GLU A 336 -2.74 -18.46 8.97
CA GLU A 336 -4.08 -18.35 9.55
C GLU A 336 -4.06 -17.55 10.86
N ASN A 337 -3.06 -17.77 11.73
CA ASN A 337 -2.88 -16.98 12.96
C ASN A 337 -2.52 -15.50 12.70
N LEU A 338 -1.95 -15.20 11.53
CA LEU A 338 -1.68 -13.84 11.08
C LEU A 338 -2.87 -13.21 10.32
N GLY A 339 -4.01 -13.91 10.23
CA GLY A 339 -5.17 -13.47 9.46
C GLY A 339 -4.92 -13.43 7.94
N MET A 340 -3.92 -14.17 7.46
CA MET A 340 -3.51 -14.19 6.06
C MET A 340 -4.16 -15.36 5.32
N ASP A 341 -4.83 -15.07 4.21
CA ASP A 341 -5.33 -16.10 3.31
C ASP A 341 -4.19 -16.76 2.49
N GLU A 342 -4.51 -17.85 1.78
CA GLU A 342 -3.54 -18.60 0.97
C GLU A 342 -2.90 -17.73 -0.14
N PHE A 343 -3.61 -16.70 -0.61
CA PHE A 343 -3.12 -15.77 -1.62
C PHE A 343 -2.10 -14.80 -1.02
N ALA A 344 -2.41 -14.20 0.13
CA ALA A 344 -1.51 -13.37 0.92
C ALA A 344 -0.24 -14.16 1.28
N GLY A 345 -0.37 -15.40 1.74
CA GLY A 345 0.76 -16.28 2.00
C GLY A 345 1.60 -16.64 0.75
N ARG A 346 0.99 -16.77 -0.44
CA ARG A 346 1.74 -16.95 -1.71
C ARG A 346 2.48 -15.68 -2.13
N LEU A 347 1.84 -14.52 -1.99
CA LEU A 347 2.45 -13.23 -2.30
C LEU A 347 3.62 -12.97 -1.35
N LEU A 348 3.42 -13.20 -0.05
CA LEU A 348 4.44 -13.11 0.98
C LEU A 348 5.66 -13.97 0.66
N ARG A 349 5.46 -15.26 0.34
CA ARG A 349 6.53 -16.18 -0.06
C ARG A 349 7.33 -15.68 -1.25
N ARG A 350 6.65 -15.21 -2.29
CA ARG A 350 7.31 -14.66 -3.47
C ARG A 350 8.17 -13.43 -3.14
N ARG A 351 7.68 -12.58 -2.24
CA ARG A 351 8.38 -11.35 -1.82
C ARG A 351 9.52 -11.63 -0.86
N MET A 352 9.38 -12.62 0.01
CA MET A 352 10.45 -13.11 0.88
C MET A 352 11.61 -13.72 0.09
N ALA A 353 11.33 -14.50 -0.96
CA ALA A 353 12.35 -14.99 -1.88
C ALA A 353 13.09 -13.84 -2.59
N GLU A 354 12.41 -12.74 -2.93
CA GLU A 354 13.04 -11.52 -3.47
C GLU A 354 13.91 -10.79 -2.42
N LEU A 355 13.65 -10.96 -1.12
CA LEU A 355 14.40 -10.33 -0.02
C LEU A 355 15.59 -11.18 0.45
N GLU A 356 15.53 -12.51 0.35
CA GLU A 356 16.67 -13.40 0.63
C GLU A 356 17.89 -13.15 -0.28
N GLU A 357 17.69 -12.46 -1.40
CA GLU A 357 18.75 -12.08 -2.34
C GLU A 357 19.45 -10.74 -1.98
N LEU A 358 19.03 -10.05 -0.92
CA LEU A 358 19.59 -8.78 -0.40
C LEU A 358 20.45 -8.98 0.85
#